data_AF-A0A6G6KE65-F1
#
_entry.id   AF-A0A6G6KE65-F1
#
_cell.length_a   1.000
_cell.length_b   1.000
_cell.length_c   1.000
_cell.angle_alpha   90.00
_cell.angle_beta   90.00
_cell.angle_gamma   90.00
#
_symmetry.space_group_name_H-M   'P 1'
#
loop_
_entity.id
_entity.type
_entity.pdbx_description
1 polymer ?
#
loop_
_entity_poly.entity_id
_entity_poly.type
_entity_poly.pdbx_seq_one_letter_code
_entity_poly.pdbx_strand_id
1 'polypeptide(L)'
;MLLLLCPAHMQAGETEDALKSIKSRLPFISTGEFYFRREPRDYTQGNQVTAAWKILTELQAQQLVTADLLQLTAHADPDVRALTLLALLTKETPELVPACLKLVTDQAAVLPREERPSGMSGERLDQPITYPQTVGDVARVILYRLGWLGNDPDTEAWWAPRKDNADWLAWYKLRYERAVKGYGFLQDTERPDLRRFMDSLEVLPRATRAWVLLYLVDDVMLPDYWQDWFAKEAEMIAAARELGPEALLEFMRSGKRGGLRLPELDKPENGRRFIIKYAAQLFTPAHAEELLKLKLYTAAADADPSLVRRAVDAATKDLVANYQNFDRALVMAALATLGDVADRDRAVKWFYDEPNVGGAQTAFIHDLEFRKPKEWRDIARRLVEHPSFERLRSLDVMYLSILVDIMEGNGPPPPARDDAAYNRKRLREKFNVK
;
A
#
# COMPACT_ATOMS: atom_id res chain seq x y z
N MET A 1 3.36 39.55 29.94
CA MET A 1 4.03 38.48 30.72
C MET A 1 3.13 37.25 30.66
N LEU A 2 3.29 36.41 29.63
CA LEU A 2 2.55 35.15 29.52
C LEU A 2 3.24 34.12 30.41
N LEU A 3 2.57 33.71 31.49
CA LEU A 3 2.98 32.59 32.33
C LEU A 3 2.80 31.29 31.53
N LEU A 4 3.89 30.76 31.01
CA LEU A 4 4.00 29.38 30.54
C LEU A 4 3.77 28.46 31.74
N LEU A 5 2.55 27.93 31.88
CA LEU A 5 2.26 26.81 32.77
C LEU A 5 2.96 25.58 32.18
N CYS A 6 4.10 25.20 32.76
CA CYS A 6 4.68 23.88 32.50
C CYS A 6 3.64 22.80 32.86
N PRO A 7 3.44 21.78 32.01
CA PRO A 7 2.60 20.65 32.40
C PRO A 7 3.20 20.01 33.65
N ALA A 8 2.38 19.88 34.70
CA ALA A 8 2.76 19.18 35.92
C ALA A 8 3.21 17.77 35.54
N HIS A 9 4.44 17.42 35.89
CA HIS A 9 4.93 16.06 35.74
C HIS A 9 4.12 15.16 36.67
N MET A 10 3.55 14.08 36.12
CA MET A 10 2.85 13.07 36.89
C MET A 10 3.76 12.42 37.93
N GLN A 11 3.20 12.09 39.09
CA GLN A 11 3.86 11.28 40.12
C GLN A 11 3.87 9.80 39.70
N ALA A 12 4.87 9.05 40.16
CA ALA A 12 4.96 7.61 39.92
C ALA A 12 3.66 6.91 40.40
N GLY A 13 3.04 6.12 39.52
CA GLY A 13 1.79 5.39 39.79
C GLY A 13 0.56 5.90 39.04
N GLU A 14 0.56 7.16 38.59
CA GLU A 14 -0.62 7.72 37.93
C GLU A 14 -0.87 7.12 36.52
N THR A 15 0.19 6.70 35.82
CA THR A 15 0.08 5.92 34.57
C THR A 15 -0.67 4.60 34.80
N GLU A 16 -0.37 3.89 35.90
CA GLU A 16 -1.00 2.62 36.23
C GLU A 16 -2.50 2.81 36.55
N ASP A 17 -2.82 3.82 37.36
CA ASP A 17 -4.20 4.16 37.71
C ASP A 17 -5.02 4.53 36.48
N ALA A 18 -4.44 5.28 35.54
CA ALA A 18 -5.09 5.58 34.26
C ALA A 18 -5.39 4.31 33.46
N LEU A 19 -4.45 3.38 33.35
CA LEU A 19 -4.67 2.11 32.64
C LEU A 19 -5.72 1.24 33.34
N LYS A 20 -5.72 1.17 34.67
CA LYS A 20 -6.77 0.48 35.45
C LYS A 20 -8.15 1.11 35.27
N SER A 21 -8.21 2.44 35.20
CA SER A 21 -9.46 3.17 34.95
C SER A 21 -9.98 3.00 33.51
N ILE A 22 -9.10 2.82 32.53
CA ILE A 22 -9.47 2.50 31.15
C ILE A 22 -9.99 1.06 31.10
N LYS A 23 -9.24 0.11 31.68
CA LYS A 23 -9.61 -1.30 31.76
C LYS A 23 -11.02 -1.50 32.32
N SER A 24 -11.36 -0.87 33.45
CA SER A 24 -12.65 -1.09 34.14
C SER A 24 -13.88 -0.69 33.32
N ARG A 25 -13.70 0.09 32.25
CA ARG A 25 -14.77 0.55 31.35
C ARG A 25 -14.76 -0.15 30.00
N LEU A 26 -13.71 -0.89 29.66
CA LEU A 26 -13.58 -1.53 28.35
C LEU A 26 -14.25 -2.90 28.32
N PRO A 27 -15.19 -3.14 27.38
CA PRO A 27 -15.77 -4.47 27.18
C PRO A 27 -14.88 -5.41 26.35
N PHE A 28 -14.00 -4.87 25.50
CA PHE A 28 -13.12 -5.61 24.59
C PHE A 28 -11.95 -4.72 24.12
N ILE A 29 -10.94 -5.31 23.48
CA ILE A 29 -9.80 -4.60 22.89
C ILE A 29 -9.74 -4.90 21.38
N SER A 30 -10.03 -3.90 20.54
CA SER A 30 -9.91 -4.00 19.07
C SER A 30 -8.51 -3.59 18.61
N THR A 31 -7.53 -4.50 18.78
CA THR A 31 -6.11 -4.24 18.47
C THR A 31 -5.90 -3.82 17.01
N GLY A 32 -6.63 -4.41 16.06
CA GLY A 32 -6.52 -4.08 14.64
C GLY A 32 -6.95 -2.64 14.32
N GLU A 33 -8.10 -2.22 14.84
CA GLU A 33 -8.59 -0.85 14.65
C GLU A 33 -7.72 0.16 15.39
N PHE A 34 -7.29 -0.19 16.59
CA PHE A 34 -6.42 0.66 17.40
C PHE A 34 -5.03 0.82 16.78
N TYR A 35 -4.49 -0.24 16.17
CA TYR A 35 -3.26 -0.19 15.39
C TYR A 35 -3.32 0.92 14.36
N PHE A 36 -4.44 1.04 13.63
CA PHE A 36 -4.58 2.07 12.63
C PHE A 36 -4.98 3.44 13.20
N ARG A 37 -5.47 3.57 14.45
CA ARG A 37 -6.21 4.78 14.91
C ARG A 37 -7.53 4.98 14.14
N ARG A 38 -8.16 3.88 13.72
CA ARG A 38 -9.38 3.92 12.92
C ARG A 38 -10.62 3.97 13.81
N GLU A 39 -11.41 5.03 13.66
CA GLU A 39 -12.74 5.07 14.25
C GLU A 39 -13.62 3.92 13.72
N PRO A 40 -14.53 3.37 14.55
CA PRO A 40 -15.50 2.40 14.08
C PRO A 40 -16.30 2.96 12.91
N ARG A 41 -16.37 2.21 11.80
CA ARG A 41 -17.11 2.62 10.59
C ARG A 41 -18.62 2.54 10.81
N ASP A 42 -19.41 3.17 9.94
CA ASP A 42 -20.88 3.28 10.02
C ASP A 42 -21.62 1.95 10.26
N TYR A 43 -21.14 0.86 9.67
CA TYR A 43 -21.72 -0.48 9.82
C TYR A 43 -21.31 -1.20 11.11
N THR A 44 -20.41 -0.61 11.90
CA THR A 44 -20.00 -1.05 13.26
C THR A 44 -20.42 -0.06 14.34
N GLN A 45 -21.25 0.95 14.03
CA GLN A 45 -21.75 1.95 14.98
C GLN A 45 -22.79 1.41 15.98
N GLY A 46 -22.63 0.17 16.44
CA GLY A 46 -23.24 -0.22 17.70
C GLY A 46 -22.71 0.71 18.80
N ASN A 47 -23.59 1.20 19.68
CA ASN A 47 -23.22 2.16 20.73
C ASN A 47 -22.01 1.67 21.56
N GLN A 48 -21.87 0.35 21.75
CA GLN A 48 -20.78 -0.26 22.49
C GLN A 48 -19.42 -0.12 21.80
N VAL A 49 -19.34 -0.27 20.47
CA VAL A 49 -18.06 -0.19 19.74
C VAL A 49 -17.55 1.25 19.70
N THR A 50 -18.45 2.20 19.45
CA THR A 50 -18.14 3.62 19.54
C THR A 50 -17.71 4.03 20.95
N ALA A 51 -18.35 3.51 22.00
CA ALA A 51 -17.97 3.78 23.38
C ALA A 51 -16.59 3.18 23.73
N ALA A 52 -16.34 1.92 23.37
CA ALA A 52 -15.05 1.27 23.59
C ALA A 52 -13.92 2.00 22.85
N TRP A 53 -14.17 2.46 21.62
CA TRP A 53 -13.21 3.27 20.88
C TRP A 53 -12.88 4.58 21.60
N LYS A 54 -13.89 5.33 22.04
CA LYS A 54 -13.68 6.58 22.78
C LYS A 54 -12.82 6.35 24.02
N ILE A 55 -13.09 5.29 24.77
CA ILE A 55 -12.29 4.92 25.94
C ILE A 55 -10.84 4.59 25.55
N LEU A 56 -10.63 3.80 24.48
CA LEU A 56 -9.28 3.48 23.99
C LEU A 56 -8.50 4.72 23.53
N THR A 57 -9.16 5.74 22.98
CA THR A 57 -8.47 6.99 22.58
C THR A 57 -7.85 7.73 23.77
N GLU A 58 -8.29 7.46 25.01
CA GLU A 58 -7.65 8.00 26.22
C GLU A 58 -6.20 7.51 26.38
N LEU A 59 -5.81 6.39 25.73
CA LEU A 59 -4.41 5.92 25.67
C LEU A 59 -3.50 6.86 24.87
N GLN A 60 -4.05 7.83 24.14
CA GLN A 60 -3.28 8.87 23.45
C GLN A 60 -2.95 10.05 24.38
N ALA A 61 -3.42 10.03 25.63
CA ALA A 61 -3.20 11.11 26.56
C ALA A 61 -1.70 11.39 26.76
N GLN A 62 -1.36 12.68 26.75
CA GLN A 62 0.03 13.14 26.89
C GLN A 62 0.62 12.75 28.24
N GLN A 63 -0.21 12.61 29.29
CA GLN A 63 0.24 12.29 30.63
C GLN A 63 0.78 10.87 30.82
N LEU A 64 0.53 9.91 29.91
CA LEU A 64 1.10 8.57 30.03
C LEU A 64 2.61 8.60 29.77
N VAL A 65 3.40 8.25 30.77
CA VAL A 65 4.87 8.34 30.75
C VAL A 65 5.48 7.06 30.17
N THR A 66 6.32 7.16 29.15
CA THR A 66 6.94 5.99 28.49
C THR A 66 7.73 5.11 29.47
N ALA A 67 8.47 5.69 30.41
CA ALA A 67 9.23 4.93 31.40
C ALA A 67 8.32 4.06 32.29
N ASP A 68 7.19 4.60 32.75
CA ASP A 68 6.20 3.86 33.54
C ASP A 68 5.56 2.76 32.69
N LEU A 69 5.19 3.06 31.44
CA LEU A 69 4.63 2.07 30.52
C LEU A 69 5.59 0.88 30.33
N LEU A 70 6.90 1.12 30.20
CA LEU A 70 7.87 0.03 30.09
C LEU A 70 7.92 -0.85 31.34
N GLN A 71 7.77 -0.27 32.54
CA GLN A 71 7.66 -1.05 33.78
C GLN A 71 6.36 -1.87 33.83
N LEU A 72 5.24 -1.29 33.37
CA LEU A 72 3.93 -1.94 33.35
C LEU A 72 3.83 -3.11 32.36
N THR A 73 4.82 -3.31 31.48
CA THR A 73 4.95 -4.56 30.71
C THR A 73 5.12 -5.80 31.59
N ALA A 74 5.49 -5.65 32.86
CA ALA A 74 5.60 -6.74 33.84
C ALA A 74 4.45 -6.76 34.87
N HIS A 75 3.42 -5.93 34.69
CA HIS A 75 2.30 -5.82 35.64
C HIS A 75 1.58 -7.17 35.78
N ALA A 76 1.10 -7.52 36.99
CA ALA A 76 0.48 -8.82 37.27
C ALA A 76 -0.83 -9.05 36.47
N ASP A 77 -1.61 -7.99 36.30
CA ASP A 77 -2.84 -7.98 35.51
C ASP A 77 -2.56 -8.00 33.99
N PRO A 78 -3.01 -9.03 33.24
CA PRO A 78 -2.74 -9.16 31.81
C PRO A 78 -3.41 -8.07 30.96
N ASP A 79 -4.57 -7.55 31.37
CA ASP A 79 -5.24 -6.48 30.63
C ASP A 79 -4.43 -5.18 30.68
N VAL A 80 -3.80 -4.90 31.84
CA VAL A 80 -2.89 -3.76 31.99
C VAL A 80 -1.66 -3.92 31.09
N ARG A 81 -1.11 -5.13 30.96
CA ARG A 81 0.00 -5.40 30.01
C ARG A 81 -0.42 -5.16 28.56
N ALA A 82 -1.60 -5.63 28.15
CA ALA A 82 -2.12 -5.39 26.80
C ALA A 82 -2.37 -3.89 26.52
N LEU A 83 -3.02 -3.17 27.44
CA LEU A 83 -3.24 -1.73 27.32
C LEU A 83 -1.93 -0.94 27.31
N THR A 84 -0.92 -1.41 28.04
CA THR A 84 0.43 -0.84 28.02
C THR A 84 1.05 -0.91 26.63
N LEU A 85 0.95 -2.05 25.93
CA LEU A 85 1.46 -2.18 24.55
C LEU A 85 0.74 -1.22 23.59
N LEU A 86 -0.57 -1.07 23.75
CA LEU A 86 -1.35 -0.11 22.96
C LEU A 86 -0.97 1.34 23.27
N ALA A 87 -0.74 1.67 24.55
CA ALA A 87 -0.25 2.99 24.95
C ALA A 87 1.14 3.28 24.38
N LEU A 88 2.08 2.33 24.42
CA LEU A 88 3.40 2.49 23.79
C LEU A 88 3.27 2.73 22.28
N LEU A 89 2.34 2.05 21.62
CA LEU A 89 2.03 2.26 20.21
C LEU A 89 1.48 3.67 19.92
N THR A 90 0.76 4.32 20.85
CA THR A 90 0.33 5.73 20.67
C THR A 90 1.49 6.70 20.71
N LYS A 91 2.56 6.37 21.43
CA LYS A 91 3.77 7.20 21.53
C LYS A 91 4.65 7.11 20.28
N GLU A 92 4.50 6.05 19.49
CA GLU A 92 5.31 5.81 18.27
C GLU A 92 6.82 5.94 18.55
N THR A 93 7.27 5.30 19.63
CA THR A 93 8.68 5.28 20.02
C THR A 93 9.28 3.87 19.86
N PRO A 94 10.59 3.74 19.54
CA PRO A 94 11.21 2.44 19.26
C PRO A 94 11.11 1.42 20.40
N GLU A 95 10.93 1.87 21.64
CA GLU A 95 10.80 1.01 22.82
C GLU A 95 9.54 0.11 22.78
N LEU A 96 8.56 0.44 21.93
CA LEU A 96 7.43 -0.44 21.62
C LEU A 96 7.88 -1.85 21.21
N VAL A 97 8.91 -1.94 20.37
CA VAL A 97 9.34 -3.20 19.77
C VAL A 97 9.87 -4.20 20.80
N PRO A 98 10.88 -3.87 21.63
CA PRO A 98 11.33 -4.78 22.68
C PRO A 98 10.22 -5.08 23.70
N ALA A 99 9.30 -4.16 23.98
CA ALA A 99 8.15 -4.44 24.83
C ALA A 99 7.21 -5.51 24.23
N CYS A 100 6.91 -5.43 22.92
CA CYS A 100 6.14 -6.45 22.23
C CYS A 100 6.88 -7.79 22.18
N LEU A 101 8.19 -7.80 21.87
CA LEU A 101 8.97 -9.04 21.80
C LEU A 101 9.01 -9.78 23.14
N LYS A 102 9.13 -9.04 24.26
CA LYS A 102 9.06 -9.60 25.62
C LYS A 102 7.73 -10.30 25.92
N LEU A 103 6.64 -9.79 25.34
CA LEU A 103 5.28 -10.26 25.61
C LEU A 103 4.70 -11.17 24.51
N VAL A 104 5.46 -11.45 23.45
CA VAL A 104 4.94 -12.14 22.26
C VAL A 104 4.50 -13.58 22.53
N THR A 105 5.03 -14.20 23.57
CA THR A 105 4.68 -15.56 24.03
C THR A 105 3.73 -15.57 25.23
N ASP A 106 3.33 -14.40 25.76
CA ASP A 106 2.45 -14.30 26.92
C ASP A 106 1.03 -14.83 26.58
N GLN A 107 0.67 -15.98 27.17
CA GLN A 107 -0.61 -16.67 26.95
C GLN A 107 -1.71 -16.23 27.93
N ALA A 108 -1.45 -15.25 28.79
CA ALA A 108 -2.47 -14.78 29.72
C ALA A 108 -3.65 -14.18 28.95
N ALA A 109 -4.85 -14.64 29.27
CA ALA A 109 -6.08 -14.14 28.68
C ALA A 109 -6.28 -12.66 29.03
N VAL A 110 -6.76 -11.89 28.07
CA VAL A 110 -7.15 -10.48 28.23
C VAL A 110 -8.58 -10.28 27.76
N LEU A 111 -9.10 -9.06 27.91
CA LEU A 111 -10.33 -8.61 27.29
C LEU A 111 -10.40 -9.11 25.83
N PRO A 112 -11.53 -9.69 25.40
CA PRO A 112 -11.61 -10.33 24.11
C PRO A 112 -11.41 -9.34 22.97
N ARG A 113 -11.08 -9.82 21.77
CA ARG A 113 -11.00 -8.96 20.58
C ARG A 113 -12.37 -8.84 19.93
N GLU A 114 -12.69 -7.67 19.41
CA GLU A 114 -13.79 -7.52 18.45
C GLU A 114 -13.39 -8.20 17.13
N GLU A 115 -14.26 -9.06 16.61
CA GLU A 115 -14.13 -9.59 15.25
C GLU A 115 -15.11 -8.90 14.32
N ARG A 116 -14.64 -8.63 13.11
CA ARG A 116 -15.46 -8.21 11.99
C ARG A 116 -15.68 -9.41 11.07
N PRO A 117 -16.91 -9.93 10.97
CA PRO A 117 -17.22 -10.88 9.92
C PRO A 117 -16.93 -10.23 8.57
N SER A 118 -15.99 -10.80 7.82
CA SER A 118 -15.68 -10.34 6.47
C SER A 118 -16.94 -10.45 5.60
N GLY A 119 -17.34 -9.37 4.93
CA GLY A 119 -18.47 -9.37 3.99
C GLY A 119 -19.80 -8.83 4.52
N MET A 120 -19.90 -8.41 5.79
CA MET A 120 -21.09 -7.71 6.27
C MET A 120 -20.98 -6.20 5.98
N SER A 121 -21.78 -5.72 5.02
CA SER A 121 -22.01 -4.30 4.80
C SER A 121 -23.41 -3.92 5.26
N GLY A 122 -23.51 -3.01 6.23
CA GLY A 122 -24.75 -2.28 6.53
C GLY A 122 -25.63 -2.80 7.67
N GLU A 123 -25.36 -3.99 8.23
CA GLU A 123 -26.09 -4.46 9.42
C GLU A 123 -25.45 -3.90 10.70
N ARG A 124 -26.22 -3.10 11.45
CA ARG A 124 -25.82 -2.65 12.79
C ARG A 124 -25.88 -3.82 13.75
N LEU A 125 -24.73 -4.24 14.27
CA LEU A 125 -24.67 -5.15 15.40
C LEU A 125 -24.80 -4.35 16.71
N ASP A 126 -25.89 -4.56 17.43
CA ASP A 126 -26.08 -3.97 18.77
C ASP A 126 -25.09 -4.56 19.80
N GLN A 127 -24.61 -5.78 19.56
CA GLN A 127 -23.56 -6.43 20.34
C GLN A 127 -22.40 -6.85 19.43
N PRO A 128 -21.15 -6.49 19.78
CA PRO A 128 -19.98 -6.90 19.01
C PRO A 128 -19.80 -8.41 19.13
N ILE A 129 -19.46 -9.07 18.00
CA ILE A 129 -18.95 -10.43 18.04
C ILE A 129 -17.52 -10.37 18.57
N THR A 130 -17.23 -11.16 19.61
CA THR A 130 -15.92 -11.15 20.26
C THR A 130 -15.29 -12.54 20.32
N TYR A 131 -13.95 -12.58 20.31
CA TYR A 131 -13.15 -13.80 20.38
C TYR A 131 -12.13 -13.70 21.50
N PRO A 132 -11.79 -14.82 22.17
CA PRO A 132 -10.67 -14.86 23.10
C PRO A 132 -9.38 -14.35 22.44
N GLN A 133 -8.59 -13.58 23.18
CA GLN A 133 -7.24 -13.19 22.80
C GLN A 133 -6.33 -13.17 24.04
N THR A 134 -5.02 -13.21 23.81
CA THR A 134 -3.98 -13.16 24.83
C THR A 134 -3.18 -11.86 24.73
N VAL A 135 -2.37 -11.55 25.74
CA VAL A 135 -1.37 -10.45 25.66
C VAL A 135 -0.44 -10.67 24.45
N GLY A 136 -0.03 -11.92 24.22
CA GLY A 136 0.80 -12.31 23.09
C GLY A 136 0.12 -12.04 21.74
N ASP A 137 -1.19 -12.27 21.60
CA ASP A 137 -1.92 -11.93 20.37
C ASP A 137 -1.83 -10.43 20.07
N VAL A 138 -1.98 -9.57 21.08
CA VAL A 138 -1.85 -8.11 20.93
C VAL A 138 -0.44 -7.74 20.45
N ALA A 139 0.60 -8.30 21.09
CA ALA A 139 1.99 -8.08 20.70
C ALA A 139 2.28 -8.55 19.27
N ARG A 140 1.79 -9.75 18.89
CA ARG A 140 1.98 -10.33 17.55
C ARG A 140 1.34 -9.47 16.46
N VAL A 141 0.15 -8.91 16.68
CA VAL A 141 -0.51 -8.04 15.69
C VAL A 141 0.35 -6.79 15.40
N ILE A 142 0.94 -6.18 16.42
CA ILE A 142 1.82 -5.01 16.27
C ILE A 142 3.11 -5.40 15.54
N LEU A 143 3.77 -6.47 15.99
CA LEU A 143 5.04 -6.93 15.40
C LEU A 143 4.88 -7.42 13.96
N TYR A 144 3.75 -8.06 13.62
CA TYR A 144 3.43 -8.48 12.26
C TYR A 144 3.44 -7.31 11.27
N ARG A 145 2.92 -6.16 11.68
CA ARG A 145 2.91 -4.94 10.86
C ARG A 145 4.30 -4.36 10.64
N LEU A 146 5.20 -4.60 11.58
CA LEU A 146 6.62 -4.27 11.51
C LEU A 146 7.47 -5.35 10.79
N GLY A 147 6.83 -6.38 10.23
CA GLY A 147 7.47 -7.41 9.42
C GLY A 147 7.92 -8.67 10.17
N TRP A 148 7.55 -8.83 11.45
CA TRP A 148 7.82 -10.06 12.19
C TRP A 148 6.74 -11.11 11.91
N LEU A 149 7.11 -12.21 11.25
CA LEU A 149 6.14 -13.23 10.78
C LEU A 149 5.84 -14.33 11.81
N GLY A 150 6.36 -14.22 13.02
CA GLY A 150 6.10 -15.17 14.10
C GLY A 150 6.84 -16.50 14.05
N ASN A 151 7.67 -16.70 13.03
CA ASN A 151 8.43 -17.93 12.83
C ASN A 151 9.90 -17.80 13.24
N ASP A 152 10.35 -16.63 13.67
CA ASP A 152 11.72 -16.44 14.17
C ASP A 152 11.80 -16.93 15.63
N PRO A 153 12.46 -18.06 15.92
CA PRO A 153 12.63 -18.54 17.29
C PRO A 153 13.55 -17.62 18.10
N ASP A 154 14.35 -16.80 17.42
CA ASP A 154 15.28 -15.85 18.02
C ASP A 154 14.82 -14.41 17.79
N THR A 155 14.04 -13.91 18.75
CA THR A 155 13.53 -12.53 18.76
C THR A 155 14.65 -11.50 18.86
N GLU A 156 15.79 -11.85 19.46
CA GLU A 156 16.94 -10.95 19.58
C GLU A 156 17.67 -10.83 18.24
N ALA A 157 17.86 -11.95 17.52
CA ALA A 157 18.41 -11.92 16.16
C ALA A 157 17.54 -11.09 15.21
N TRP A 158 16.21 -11.15 15.36
CA TRP A 158 15.31 -10.28 14.60
C TRP A 158 15.42 -8.81 15.02
N TRP A 159 15.54 -8.50 16.32
CA TRP A 159 15.57 -7.13 16.81
C TRP A 159 16.91 -6.42 16.59
N ALA A 160 18.03 -7.12 16.77
CA ALA A 160 19.38 -6.57 16.73
C ALA A 160 19.66 -5.64 15.52
N PRO A 161 19.34 -6.01 14.26
CA PRO A 161 19.56 -5.11 13.12
C PRO A 161 18.60 -3.91 13.04
N ARG A 162 17.48 -3.95 13.77
CA ARG A 162 16.45 -2.89 13.76
C ARG A 162 16.68 -1.87 14.88
N LYS A 163 17.31 -2.31 15.96
CA LYS A 163 17.65 -1.47 17.11
C LYS A 163 18.50 -0.27 16.68
N ASP A 164 18.05 0.93 17.04
CA ASP A 164 18.72 2.20 16.73
C ASP A 164 18.98 2.45 15.23
N ASN A 165 18.27 1.72 14.36
CA ASN A 165 18.39 1.87 12.92
C ASN A 165 17.38 2.90 12.39
N ALA A 166 17.87 4.13 12.18
CA ALA A 166 17.09 5.21 11.58
C ALA A 166 16.65 4.93 10.13
N ASP A 167 17.22 3.93 9.45
CA ASP A 167 16.86 3.55 8.08
C ASP A 167 15.79 2.45 8.00
N TRP A 168 15.21 2.04 9.13
CA TRP A 168 14.24 0.94 9.16
C TRP A 168 12.90 1.33 8.51
N LEU A 169 12.65 0.87 7.28
CA LEU A 169 11.53 1.34 6.46
C LEU A 169 10.17 0.88 7.00
N ALA A 170 10.08 -0.34 7.56
CA ALA A 170 8.84 -0.81 8.18
C ALA A 170 8.40 0.07 9.37
N TRP A 171 9.32 0.76 10.05
CA TRP A 171 8.97 1.75 11.09
C TRP A 171 8.22 2.94 10.51
N TYR A 172 8.70 3.48 9.39
CA TYR A 172 8.02 4.56 8.68
C TYR A 172 6.67 4.11 8.12
N LYS A 173 6.56 2.84 7.68
CA LYS A 173 5.28 2.25 7.29
C LYS A 173 4.27 2.20 8.44
N LEU A 174 4.69 1.81 9.64
CA LEU A 174 3.81 1.85 10.81
C LEU A 174 3.28 3.27 11.06
N ARG A 175 4.17 4.26 11.02
CA ARG A 175 3.78 5.67 11.24
C ARG A 175 2.86 6.19 10.13
N TYR A 176 3.14 5.83 8.88
CA TYR A 176 2.29 6.14 7.74
C TYR A 176 0.88 5.54 7.89
N GLU A 177 0.79 4.22 8.11
CA GLU A 177 -0.48 3.49 8.26
C GLU A 177 -1.36 4.07 9.37
N ARG A 178 -0.74 4.59 10.43
CA ARG A 178 -1.40 5.28 11.53
C ARG A 178 -1.87 6.69 11.19
N ALA A 179 -1.05 7.44 10.45
CA ALA A 179 -1.42 8.77 9.98
C ALA A 179 -2.63 8.74 9.03
N VAL A 180 -2.75 7.66 8.23
CA VAL A 180 -3.83 7.46 7.26
C VAL A 180 -4.97 6.58 7.75
N LYS A 181 -4.91 6.16 9.02
CA LYS A 181 -5.89 5.28 9.66
C LYS A 181 -6.20 3.97 8.91
N GLY A 182 -5.24 3.47 8.14
CA GLY A 182 -5.39 2.27 7.31
C GLY A 182 -6.55 2.37 6.30
N TYR A 183 -6.97 3.57 5.93
CA TYR A 183 -7.98 3.78 4.89
C TYR A 183 -7.34 3.76 3.51
N GLY A 184 -7.95 3.02 2.58
CA GLY A 184 -7.60 3.09 1.15
C GLY A 184 -8.10 4.36 0.46
N PHE A 185 -9.07 5.05 1.06
CA PHE A 185 -9.60 6.33 0.60
C PHE A 185 -9.54 7.33 1.75
N LEU A 186 -8.64 8.31 1.64
CA LEU A 186 -8.38 9.29 2.69
C LEU A 186 -9.47 10.35 2.74
N GLN A 187 -9.82 10.79 3.94
CA GLN A 187 -10.74 11.88 4.19
C GLN A 187 -9.97 13.10 4.68
N ASP A 188 -10.58 14.29 4.58
CA ASP A 188 -9.92 15.55 4.96
C ASP A 188 -9.50 15.57 6.44
N THR A 189 -10.12 14.74 7.28
CA THR A 189 -9.77 14.53 8.69
C THR A 189 -8.38 13.93 8.89
N GLU A 190 -7.82 13.20 7.93
CA GLU A 190 -6.48 12.61 8.02
C GLU A 190 -5.37 13.55 7.55
N ARG A 191 -5.70 14.66 6.86
CA ARG A 191 -4.69 15.59 6.30
C ARG A 191 -3.67 16.09 7.34
N PRO A 192 -4.06 16.52 8.55
CA PRO A 192 -3.09 17.06 9.50
C PRO A 192 -2.06 16.03 9.96
N ASP A 193 -2.50 14.80 10.22
CA ASP A 193 -1.62 13.72 10.69
C ASP A 193 -0.68 13.26 9.59
N LEU A 194 -1.20 13.10 8.37
CA LEU A 194 -0.40 12.77 7.19
C LEU A 194 0.61 13.89 6.89
N ARG A 195 0.21 15.16 7.00
CA ARG A 195 1.13 16.28 6.79
C ARG A 195 2.28 16.26 7.80
N ARG A 196 2.00 16.03 9.09
CA ARG A 196 3.05 15.89 10.11
C ARG A 196 3.97 14.71 9.83
N PHE A 197 3.44 13.59 9.34
CA PHE A 197 4.25 12.46 8.91
C PHE A 197 5.18 12.86 7.76
N MET A 198 4.64 13.48 6.70
CA MET A 198 5.43 13.92 5.54
C MET A 198 6.50 14.95 5.92
N ASP A 199 6.17 15.95 6.74
CA ASP A 199 7.15 16.94 7.23
C ASP A 199 8.28 16.26 8.02
N SER A 200 8.00 15.15 8.73
CA SER A 200 9.03 14.37 9.43
C SER A 200 9.96 13.58 8.49
N LEU A 201 9.58 13.38 7.23
CA LEU A 201 10.44 12.75 6.22
C LEU A 201 11.44 13.72 5.60
N GLU A 202 11.15 15.03 5.61
CA GLU A 202 12.01 16.06 4.99
C GLU A 202 13.38 16.20 5.67
N VAL A 203 13.48 15.82 6.95
CA VAL A 203 14.74 15.88 7.71
C VAL A 203 15.61 14.63 7.55
N LEU A 204 15.11 13.60 6.86
CA LEU A 204 15.86 12.36 6.65
C LEU A 204 16.99 12.54 5.64
N PRO A 205 18.06 11.72 5.71
CA PRO A 205 19.02 11.61 4.63
C PRO A 205 18.31 11.31 3.30
N ARG A 206 18.80 11.89 2.20
CA ARG A 206 18.14 11.80 0.88
C ARG A 206 17.84 10.37 0.44
N ALA A 207 18.81 9.47 0.57
CA ALA A 207 18.64 8.06 0.22
C ALA A 207 17.57 7.38 1.08
N THR A 208 17.58 7.60 2.40
CA THR A 208 16.56 7.09 3.31
C THR A 208 15.18 7.61 2.96
N ARG A 209 15.03 8.92 2.73
CA ARG A 209 13.76 9.53 2.30
C ARG A 209 13.25 8.90 1.00
N ALA A 210 14.10 8.77 0.00
CA ALA A 210 13.72 8.17 -1.28
C ALA A 210 13.27 6.71 -1.13
N TRP A 211 13.97 5.92 -0.32
CA TRP A 211 13.56 4.55 -0.03
C TRP A 211 12.28 4.45 0.80
N VAL A 212 12.05 5.34 1.76
CA VAL A 212 10.75 5.41 2.47
C VAL A 212 9.62 5.69 1.50
N LEU A 213 9.78 6.67 0.61
CA LEU A 213 8.77 7.01 -0.40
C LEU A 213 8.46 5.81 -1.31
N LEU A 214 9.50 5.16 -1.84
CA LEU A 214 9.34 3.95 -2.66
C LEU A 214 8.75 2.77 -1.87
N TYR A 215 9.09 2.62 -0.58
CA TYR A 215 8.59 1.51 0.23
C TYR A 215 7.09 1.61 0.50
N LEU A 216 6.57 2.84 0.66
CA LEU A 216 5.16 3.10 0.94
C LEU A 216 4.29 3.14 -0.33
N VAL A 217 4.90 3.30 -1.50
CA VAL A 217 4.19 3.52 -2.77
C VAL A 217 3.20 2.39 -3.09
N ASP A 218 3.54 1.15 -2.74
CA ASP A 218 2.72 -0.02 -3.06
C ASP A 218 1.45 -0.09 -2.21
N ASP A 219 1.47 0.49 -1.01
CA ASP A 219 0.27 0.60 -0.16
C ASP A 219 -0.66 1.74 -0.63
N VAL A 220 -0.13 2.73 -1.35
CA VAL A 220 -0.90 3.92 -1.77
C VAL A 220 -1.35 3.90 -3.22
N MET A 221 -0.65 3.21 -4.11
CA MET A 221 -0.93 3.22 -5.55
C MET A 221 -2.24 2.53 -5.97
N LEU A 222 -3.04 2.02 -5.04
CA LEU A 222 -4.29 1.30 -5.31
C LEU A 222 -5.57 2.14 -5.10
N PRO A 223 -5.47 3.48 -5.14
CA PRO A 223 -6.25 4.22 -6.14
C PRO A 223 -5.53 5.46 -6.73
N ASP A 224 -5.98 5.94 -7.89
CA ASP A 224 -5.44 7.12 -8.62
C ASP A 224 -5.45 8.45 -7.84
N TYR A 225 -5.94 8.45 -6.60
CA TYR A 225 -6.00 9.61 -5.70
C TYR A 225 -4.77 9.77 -4.80
N TRP A 226 -3.79 8.85 -4.82
CA TRP A 226 -2.64 8.92 -3.92
C TRP A 226 -1.81 10.21 -4.05
N GLN A 227 -1.81 10.82 -5.24
CA GLN A 227 -1.07 12.04 -5.55
C GLN A 227 -1.58 13.27 -4.78
N ASP A 228 -2.84 13.25 -4.34
CA ASP A 228 -3.46 14.35 -3.58
C ASP A 228 -3.10 14.35 -2.09
N TRP A 229 -2.44 13.27 -1.62
CA TRP A 229 -2.28 13.01 -0.20
C TRP A 229 -0.87 12.61 0.22
N PHE A 230 -0.16 11.84 -0.60
CA PHE A 230 1.15 11.31 -0.25
C PHE A 230 2.28 12.14 -0.86
N ALA A 231 2.69 11.79 -2.08
CA ALA A 231 3.66 12.52 -2.88
C ALA A 231 3.12 12.59 -4.31
N LYS A 232 3.47 13.63 -5.07
CA LYS A 232 3.12 13.69 -6.49
C LYS A 232 3.94 12.67 -7.27
N GLU A 233 3.42 12.24 -8.42
CA GLU A 233 4.17 11.35 -9.32
C GLU A 233 5.56 11.88 -9.67
N ALA A 234 5.66 13.17 -9.99
CA ALA A 234 6.93 13.83 -10.29
C ALA A 234 7.91 13.81 -9.11
N GLU A 235 7.42 13.95 -7.87
CA GLU A 235 8.23 13.91 -6.65
C GLU A 235 8.76 12.50 -6.41
N MET A 236 7.93 11.47 -6.64
CA MET A 236 8.34 10.07 -6.53
C MET A 236 9.38 9.70 -7.59
N ILE A 237 9.20 10.13 -8.85
CA ILE A 237 10.18 9.93 -9.92
C ILE A 237 11.49 10.65 -9.57
N ALA A 238 11.43 11.87 -9.05
CA ALA A 238 12.61 12.61 -8.61
C ALA A 238 13.36 11.87 -7.49
N ALA A 239 12.64 11.39 -6.47
CA ALA A 239 13.22 10.59 -5.39
C ALA A 239 13.88 9.31 -5.90
N ALA A 240 13.25 8.59 -6.82
CA ALA A 240 13.85 7.40 -7.44
C ALA A 240 15.10 7.75 -8.27
N ARG A 241 15.10 8.88 -8.99
CA ARG A 241 16.26 9.37 -9.74
C ARG A 241 17.43 9.75 -8.84
N GLU A 242 17.17 10.29 -7.65
CA GLU A 242 18.23 10.62 -6.67
C GLU A 242 19.04 9.40 -6.24
N LEU A 243 18.44 8.21 -6.22
CA LEU A 243 19.14 6.95 -5.91
C LEU A 243 20.09 6.52 -7.04
N GLY A 244 19.76 6.89 -8.29
CA GLY A 244 20.50 6.52 -9.48
C GLY A 244 20.17 5.11 -10.02
N PRO A 245 20.34 4.89 -11.33
CA PRO A 245 19.89 3.66 -11.98
C PRO A 245 20.62 2.40 -11.48
N GLU A 246 21.89 2.51 -11.08
CA GLU A 246 22.65 1.38 -10.55
C GLU A 246 22.11 0.88 -9.21
N ALA A 247 21.73 1.80 -8.30
CA ALA A 247 21.15 1.43 -7.02
C ALA A 247 19.75 0.81 -7.21
N LEU A 248 18.96 1.35 -8.14
CA LEU A 248 17.66 0.78 -8.49
C LEU A 248 17.81 -0.61 -9.11
N LEU A 249 18.79 -0.81 -10.00
CA LEU A 249 19.04 -2.10 -10.64
C LEU A 249 19.53 -3.15 -9.63
N GLU A 250 20.41 -2.78 -8.70
CA GLU A 250 20.82 -3.65 -7.61
C GLU A 250 19.64 -4.02 -6.71
N PHE A 251 18.77 -3.05 -6.40
CA PHE A 251 17.52 -3.33 -5.68
C PHE A 251 16.64 -4.33 -6.43
N MET A 252 16.46 -4.17 -7.75
CA MET A 252 15.68 -5.11 -8.55
C MET A 252 16.29 -6.53 -8.57
N ARG A 253 17.62 -6.63 -8.52
CA ARG A 253 18.38 -7.89 -8.54
C ARG A 253 18.34 -8.61 -7.19
N SER A 254 18.67 -7.93 -6.11
CA SER A 254 18.95 -8.54 -4.80
C SER A 254 18.03 -8.07 -3.67
N GLY A 255 17.19 -7.06 -3.92
CA GLY A 255 16.39 -6.41 -2.88
C GLY A 255 17.15 -5.41 -2.02
N LYS A 256 18.45 -5.22 -2.27
CA LYS A 256 19.30 -4.32 -1.49
C LYS A 256 19.03 -2.86 -1.82
N ARG A 257 18.75 -2.07 -0.79
CA ARG A 257 18.52 -0.63 -0.88
C ARG A 257 19.79 0.16 -0.65
N GLY A 258 20.48 0.48 -1.74
CA GLY A 258 21.74 1.24 -1.71
C GLY A 258 21.61 2.56 -0.95
N GLY A 259 22.60 2.88 -0.11
CA GLY A 259 22.62 4.09 0.71
C GLY A 259 21.96 3.95 2.09
N LEU A 260 21.28 2.85 2.39
CA LEU A 260 20.83 2.52 3.74
C LEU A 260 21.93 1.80 4.54
N ARG A 261 21.91 1.94 5.87
CA ARG A 261 22.83 1.24 6.78
C ARG A 261 22.74 -0.29 6.66
N LEU A 262 21.52 -0.81 6.50
CA LEU A 262 21.24 -2.24 6.33
C LEU A 262 20.33 -2.43 5.10
N PRO A 263 20.94 -2.55 3.89
CA PRO A 263 20.20 -2.54 2.62
C PRO A 263 19.16 -3.65 2.44
N GLU A 264 19.36 -4.80 3.08
CA GLU A 264 18.55 -6.01 2.98
C GLU A 264 17.51 -6.19 4.11
N LEU A 265 17.37 -5.21 5.03
CA LEU A 265 16.57 -5.36 6.24
C LEU A 265 15.06 -5.51 5.99
N ASP A 266 14.56 -4.78 4.99
CA ASP A 266 13.13 -4.65 4.70
C ASP A 266 12.73 -5.44 3.45
N LYS A 267 11.44 -5.81 3.40
CA LYS A 267 10.82 -6.61 2.33
C LYS A 267 11.20 -6.15 0.91
N PRO A 268 11.81 -7.00 0.08
CA PRO A 268 12.33 -6.59 -1.23
C PRO A 268 11.23 -6.30 -2.26
N GLU A 269 9.99 -6.74 -2.04
CA GLU A 269 8.85 -6.49 -2.92
C GLU A 269 8.44 -5.01 -2.96
N ASN A 270 8.56 -4.30 -1.83
CA ASN A 270 8.07 -2.93 -1.67
C ASN A 270 8.89 -1.92 -2.47
N GLY A 271 8.22 -1.23 -3.39
CA GLY A 271 8.77 -0.22 -4.30
C GLY A 271 9.11 -0.74 -5.69
N ARG A 272 9.14 -2.07 -5.89
CA ARG A 272 9.46 -2.67 -7.20
C ARG A 272 8.46 -2.28 -8.27
N ARG A 273 7.17 -2.26 -7.94
CA ARG A 273 6.10 -1.95 -8.91
C ARG A 273 6.26 -0.54 -9.48
N PHE A 274 6.54 0.44 -8.63
CA PHE A 274 6.79 1.82 -9.07
C PHE A 274 8.01 1.89 -9.99
N ILE A 275 9.13 1.27 -9.62
CA ILE A 275 10.36 1.28 -10.42
C ILE A 275 10.12 0.66 -11.80
N ILE A 276 9.42 -0.47 -11.87
CA ILE A 276 9.04 -1.13 -13.13
C ILE A 276 8.14 -0.22 -13.96
N LYS A 277 7.10 0.34 -13.34
CA LYS A 277 6.11 1.20 -14.01
C LYS A 277 6.74 2.45 -14.63
N TYR A 278 7.73 3.05 -13.98
CA TYR A 278 8.39 4.27 -14.44
C TYR A 278 9.76 4.02 -15.08
N ALA A 279 10.04 2.80 -15.54
CA ALA A 279 11.36 2.42 -16.04
C ALA A 279 11.91 3.33 -17.15
N ALA A 280 11.07 3.78 -18.10
CA ALA A 280 11.46 4.71 -19.16
C ALA A 280 12.03 6.04 -18.64
N GLN A 281 11.71 6.41 -17.39
CA GLN A 281 12.15 7.64 -16.75
C GLN A 281 13.32 7.44 -15.77
N LEU A 282 13.59 6.19 -15.38
CA LEU A 282 14.55 5.82 -14.34
C LEU A 282 15.79 5.11 -14.90
N PHE A 283 15.66 4.45 -16.05
CA PHE A 283 16.73 3.73 -16.71
C PHE A 283 17.02 4.33 -18.09
N THR A 284 18.21 4.01 -18.60
CA THR A 284 18.66 4.31 -19.96
C THR A 284 18.81 3.02 -20.76
N PRO A 285 18.96 3.07 -22.10
CA PRO A 285 19.15 1.87 -22.91
C PRO A 285 20.29 0.95 -22.48
N ALA A 286 21.33 1.50 -21.84
CA ALA A 286 22.45 0.72 -21.30
C ALA A 286 22.04 -0.33 -20.24
N HIS A 287 20.89 -0.13 -19.59
CA HIS A 287 20.40 -1.02 -18.52
C HIS A 287 19.38 -2.06 -19.03
N ALA A 288 18.88 -1.91 -20.26
CA ALA A 288 17.73 -2.67 -20.76
C ALA A 288 18.02 -4.18 -20.87
N GLU A 289 19.24 -4.55 -21.27
CA GLU A 289 19.68 -5.95 -21.31
C GLU A 289 19.65 -6.61 -19.92
N GLU A 290 20.08 -5.90 -18.88
CA GLU A 290 20.09 -6.44 -17.53
C GLU A 290 18.66 -6.56 -16.98
N LEU A 291 17.81 -5.57 -17.21
CA LEU A 291 16.39 -5.64 -16.88
C LEU A 291 15.71 -6.84 -17.55
N LEU A 292 16.07 -7.15 -18.80
CA LEU A 292 15.56 -8.32 -19.50
C LEU A 292 16.03 -9.63 -18.87
N LYS A 293 17.30 -9.75 -18.48
CA LYS A 293 17.83 -10.93 -17.76
C LYS A 293 17.12 -11.14 -16.42
N LEU A 294 16.75 -10.06 -15.74
CA LEU A 294 15.95 -10.08 -14.51
C LEU A 294 14.46 -10.39 -14.75
N LYS A 295 14.06 -10.67 -16.01
CA LYS A 295 12.67 -10.95 -16.42
C LYS A 295 11.71 -9.78 -16.18
N LEU A 296 12.23 -8.55 -16.18
CA LEU A 296 11.45 -7.32 -16.07
C LEU A 296 11.12 -6.80 -17.47
N TYR A 297 10.34 -7.58 -18.23
CA TYR A 297 10.17 -7.40 -19.68
C TYR A 297 9.65 -6.01 -20.07
N THR A 298 8.64 -5.49 -19.36
CA THR A 298 8.11 -4.14 -19.60
C THR A 298 9.16 -3.08 -19.31
N ALA A 299 9.84 -3.17 -18.16
CA ALA A 299 10.89 -2.22 -17.79
C ALA A 299 12.06 -2.24 -18.80
N ALA A 300 12.43 -3.40 -19.33
CA ALA A 300 13.45 -3.53 -20.37
C ALA A 300 13.02 -2.84 -21.68
N ALA A 301 11.78 -3.08 -22.13
CA ALA A 301 11.23 -2.41 -23.32
C ALA A 301 11.09 -0.90 -23.11
N ASP A 302 10.76 -0.46 -21.91
CA ASP A 302 10.64 0.96 -21.55
C ASP A 302 12.00 1.66 -21.48
N ALA A 303 13.04 0.97 -21.03
CA ALA A 303 14.41 1.49 -21.01
C ALA A 303 15.04 1.55 -22.42
N ASP A 304 14.73 0.58 -23.29
CA ASP A 304 15.12 0.56 -24.70
C ASP A 304 13.97 0.04 -25.59
N PRO A 305 13.21 0.95 -26.25
CA PRO A 305 12.10 0.58 -27.13
C PRO A 305 12.49 -0.37 -28.27
N SER A 306 13.76 -0.38 -28.69
CA SER A 306 14.22 -1.30 -29.75
C SER A 306 14.18 -2.78 -29.32
N LEU A 307 14.13 -3.05 -28.01
CA LEU A 307 14.03 -4.39 -27.44
C LEU A 307 12.60 -4.89 -27.27
N VAL A 308 11.57 -4.09 -27.55
CA VAL A 308 10.17 -4.44 -27.22
C VAL A 308 9.74 -5.79 -27.78
N ARG A 309 10.08 -6.11 -29.04
CA ARG A 309 9.77 -7.42 -29.65
C ARG A 309 10.44 -8.57 -28.89
N ARG A 310 11.73 -8.41 -28.57
CA ARG A 310 12.50 -9.44 -27.87
C ARG A 310 11.99 -9.63 -26.45
N ALA A 311 11.62 -8.55 -25.76
CA ALA A 311 11.03 -8.59 -24.45
C ALA A 311 9.68 -9.32 -24.45
N VAL A 312 8.81 -9.03 -25.44
CA VAL A 312 7.51 -9.70 -25.60
C VAL A 312 7.67 -11.18 -25.94
N ASP A 313 8.60 -11.52 -26.82
CA ASP A 313 8.86 -12.92 -27.18
C ASP A 313 9.42 -13.72 -26.00
N ALA A 314 10.27 -13.12 -25.17
CA ALA A 314 10.76 -13.72 -23.93
C ALA A 314 9.63 -13.88 -22.90
N ALA A 315 8.83 -12.82 -22.68
CA ALA A 315 7.69 -12.86 -21.77
C ALA A 315 6.67 -13.93 -22.17
N THR A 316 6.36 -14.05 -23.46
CA THR A 316 5.41 -15.07 -23.96
C THR A 316 5.88 -16.50 -23.68
N LYS A 317 7.20 -16.72 -23.66
CA LYS A 317 7.79 -18.03 -23.34
C LYS A 317 7.83 -18.31 -21.84
N ASP A 318 8.10 -17.28 -21.04
CA ASP A 318 8.32 -17.42 -19.60
C ASP A 318 7.01 -17.33 -18.77
N LEU A 319 6.01 -16.58 -19.24
CA LEU A 319 4.74 -16.32 -18.55
C LEU A 319 3.63 -17.25 -19.06
N VAL A 320 3.71 -18.54 -18.73
CA VAL A 320 2.79 -19.57 -19.24
C VAL A 320 1.59 -19.86 -18.35
N ALA A 321 1.63 -19.46 -17.07
CA ALA A 321 0.58 -19.81 -16.13
C ALA A 321 -0.64 -18.87 -16.29
N ASN A 322 -1.84 -19.39 -15.99
CA ASN A 322 -3.08 -18.64 -16.11
C ASN A 322 -3.11 -17.38 -15.22
N TYR A 323 -2.51 -17.45 -14.02
CA TYR A 323 -2.45 -16.31 -13.09
C TYR A 323 -1.49 -15.18 -13.53
N GLN A 324 -0.69 -15.39 -14.59
CA GLN A 324 0.28 -14.42 -15.12
C GLN A 324 -0.28 -13.63 -16.31
N ASN A 325 -1.58 -13.74 -16.60
CA ASN A 325 -2.20 -13.02 -17.71
C ASN A 325 -2.16 -11.50 -17.55
N PHE A 326 -2.14 -10.99 -16.31
CA PHE A 326 -1.92 -9.57 -16.03
C PHE A 326 -0.55 -9.11 -16.55
N ASP A 327 0.51 -9.85 -16.25
CA ASP A 327 1.86 -9.53 -16.71
C ASP A 327 1.98 -9.61 -18.24
N ARG A 328 1.34 -10.60 -18.87
CA ARG A 328 1.26 -10.69 -20.35
C ARG A 328 0.56 -9.47 -20.95
N ALA A 329 -0.50 -8.97 -20.30
CA ALA A 329 -1.22 -7.77 -20.73
C ALA A 329 -0.33 -6.53 -20.74
N LEU A 330 0.46 -6.31 -19.68
CA LEU A 330 1.37 -5.16 -19.61
C LEU A 330 2.45 -5.21 -20.71
N VAL A 331 2.98 -6.41 -20.99
CA VAL A 331 3.98 -6.58 -22.04
C VAL A 331 3.39 -6.36 -23.44
N MET A 332 2.15 -6.78 -23.68
CA MET A 332 1.46 -6.54 -24.95
C MET A 332 1.03 -5.08 -25.11
N ALA A 333 0.69 -4.39 -24.02
CA ALA A 333 0.44 -2.94 -24.06
C ALA A 333 1.74 -2.16 -24.38
N ALA A 334 2.88 -2.61 -23.85
CA ALA A 334 4.19 -2.11 -24.25
C ALA A 334 4.45 -2.35 -25.75
N LEU A 335 4.14 -3.54 -26.29
CA LEU A 335 4.24 -3.83 -27.72
C LEU A 335 3.39 -2.88 -28.58
N ALA A 336 2.13 -2.68 -28.20
CA ALA A 336 1.23 -1.77 -28.92
C ALA A 336 1.74 -0.31 -28.91
N THR A 337 2.34 0.10 -27.79
CA THR A 337 2.82 1.47 -27.57
C THR A 337 4.14 1.73 -28.31
N LEU A 338 5.12 0.84 -28.15
CA LEU A 338 6.51 1.08 -28.58
C LEU A 338 6.83 0.45 -29.93
N GLY A 339 6.04 -0.54 -30.37
CA GLY A 339 6.25 -1.24 -31.63
C GLY A 339 5.75 -0.48 -32.85
N ASP A 340 5.95 -1.08 -34.02
CA ASP A 340 5.42 -0.56 -35.28
C ASP A 340 3.97 -1.00 -35.54
N VAL A 341 3.48 -0.79 -36.76
CA VAL A 341 2.11 -1.17 -37.16
C VAL A 341 1.86 -2.67 -37.03
N ALA A 342 2.81 -3.51 -37.41
CA ALA A 342 2.64 -4.97 -37.33
C ALA A 342 2.64 -5.45 -35.87
N ASP A 343 3.44 -4.80 -35.03
CA ASP A 343 3.46 -5.06 -33.59
C ASP A 343 2.13 -4.69 -32.91
N ARG A 344 1.50 -3.58 -33.33
CA ARG A 344 0.15 -3.18 -32.87
C ARG A 344 -0.91 -4.20 -33.26
N ASP A 345 -0.86 -4.69 -34.49
CA ASP A 345 -1.78 -5.75 -34.95
C ASP A 345 -1.61 -7.04 -34.15
N ARG A 346 -0.36 -7.41 -33.85
CA ARG A 346 -0.06 -8.54 -32.96
C ARG A 346 -0.65 -8.33 -31.57
N ALA A 347 -0.48 -7.16 -30.97
CA ALA A 347 -1.02 -6.85 -29.65
C ALA A 347 -2.56 -6.85 -29.61
N VAL A 348 -3.21 -6.26 -30.62
CA VAL A 348 -4.68 -6.26 -30.75
C VAL A 348 -5.21 -7.68 -30.94
N LYS A 349 -4.56 -8.49 -31.79
CA LYS A 349 -4.92 -9.91 -31.94
C LYS A 349 -4.80 -10.66 -30.61
N TRP A 350 -3.69 -10.48 -29.90
CA TRP A 350 -3.51 -11.08 -28.56
C TRP A 350 -4.61 -10.65 -27.59
N PHE A 351 -4.98 -9.37 -27.55
CA PHE A 351 -6.01 -8.84 -26.66
C PHE A 351 -7.36 -9.56 -26.79
N TYR A 352 -7.72 -10.03 -28.00
CA TYR A 352 -8.94 -10.78 -28.24
C TYR A 352 -8.80 -12.31 -28.12
N ASP A 353 -7.62 -12.86 -28.39
CA ASP A 353 -7.37 -14.30 -28.36
C ASP A 353 -7.03 -14.81 -26.95
N GLU A 354 -6.46 -13.97 -26.09
CA GLU A 354 -6.11 -14.34 -24.72
C GLU A 354 -7.38 -14.58 -23.89
N PRO A 355 -7.46 -15.70 -23.15
CA PRO A 355 -8.51 -15.90 -22.18
C PRO A 355 -8.52 -14.77 -21.14
N ASN A 356 -9.63 -14.04 -21.05
CA ASN A 356 -9.77 -12.92 -20.11
C ASN A 356 -10.06 -13.38 -18.66
N VAL A 357 -9.31 -14.37 -18.17
CA VAL A 357 -9.44 -14.96 -16.83
C VAL A 357 -8.75 -14.08 -15.80
N GLY A 358 -9.46 -13.13 -15.19
CA GLY A 358 -8.86 -12.22 -14.19
C GLY A 358 -8.52 -10.82 -14.70
N GLY A 359 -9.09 -10.40 -15.84
CA GLY A 359 -9.06 -9.00 -16.26
C GLY A 359 -7.82 -8.56 -17.06
N ALA A 360 -7.19 -9.47 -17.81
CA ALA A 360 -6.08 -9.14 -18.70
C ALA A 360 -6.42 -8.02 -19.70
N GLN A 361 -7.64 -8.01 -20.25
CA GLN A 361 -8.09 -6.95 -21.15
C GLN A 361 -8.17 -5.59 -20.44
N THR A 362 -8.70 -5.57 -19.22
CA THR A 362 -8.72 -4.38 -18.36
C THR A 362 -7.29 -3.88 -18.07
N ALA A 363 -6.38 -4.80 -17.73
CA ALA A 363 -4.98 -4.48 -17.46
C ALA A 363 -4.28 -3.86 -18.68
N PHE A 364 -4.50 -4.41 -19.88
CA PHE A 364 -3.98 -3.86 -21.14
C PHE A 364 -4.48 -2.43 -21.36
N ILE A 365 -5.78 -2.18 -21.18
CA ILE A 365 -6.38 -0.84 -21.37
C ILE A 365 -5.82 0.16 -20.36
N HIS A 366 -5.72 -0.21 -19.08
CA HIS A 366 -5.16 0.66 -18.04
C HIS A 366 -3.68 0.97 -18.28
N ASP A 367 -2.91 0.02 -18.81
CA ASP A 367 -1.50 0.26 -19.13
C ASP A 367 -1.33 1.19 -20.34
N LEU A 368 -2.23 1.12 -21.35
CA LEU A 368 -2.29 2.14 -22.41
C LEU A 368 -2.65 3.53 -21.86
N GLU A 369 -3.59 3.59 -20.91
CA GLU A 369 -3.96 4.84 -20.23
C GLU A 369 -2.76 5.49 -19.55
N PHE A 370 -1.99 4.67 -18.82
CA PHE A 370 -0.78 5.10 -18.17
C PHE A 370 0.30 5.56 -19.16
N ARG A 371 0.55 4.77 -20.20
CA ARG A 371 1.62 5.02 -21.18
C ARG A 371 1.37 6.24 -22.08
N LYS A 372 0.09 6.61 -22.31
CA LYS A 372 -0.31 7.72 -23.19
C LYS A 372 0.40 7.70 -24.55
N PRO A 373 0.32 6.58 -25.30
CA PRO A 373 1.02 6.46 -26.58
C PRO A 373 0.58 7.55 -27.56
N LYS A 374 1.51 8.07 -28.37
CA LYS A 374 1.18 9.06 -29.42
C LYS A 374 0.18 8.49 -30.43
N GLU A 375 0.24 7.18 -30.65
CA GLU A 375 -0.61 6.42 -31.56
C GLU A 375 -1.87 5.85 -30.89
N TRP A 376 -2.26 6.35 -29.70
CA TRP A 376 -3.44 5.86 -28.98
C TRP A 376 -4.70 5.77 -29.85
N ARG A 377 -4.90 6.73 -30.77
CA ARG A 377 -6.07 6.76 -31.66
C ARG A 377 -6.06 5.61 -32.65
N ASP A 378 -4.88 5.23 -33.16
CA ASP A 378 -4.74 4.07 -34.05
C ASP A 378 -4.98 2.76 -33.28
N ILE A 379 -4.41 2.64 -32.07
CA ILE A 379 -4.58 1.46 -31.22
C ILE A 379 -6.06 1.27 -30.85
N ALA A 380 -6.72 2.32 -30.35
CA ALA A 380 -8.13 2.27 -29.98
C ALA A 380 -9.04 1.98 -31.17
N ARG A 381 -8.77 2.58 -32.34
CA ARG A 381 -9.50 2.29 -33.57
C ARG A 381 -9.38 0.81 -33.96
N ARG A 382 -8.18 0.23 -33.92
CA ARG A 382 -7.97 -1.21 -34.23
C ARG A 382 -8.72 -2.13 -33.28
N LEU A 383 -8.77 -1.79 -31.98
CA LEU A 383 -9.59 -2.53 -31.01
C LEU A 383 -11.08 -2.48 -31.42
N VAL A 384 -11.61 -1.31 -31.74
CA VAL A 384 -13.03 -1.13 -32.11
C VAL A 384 -13.38 -1.77 -33.46
N GLU A 385 -12.46 -1.74 -34.43
CA GLU A 385 -12.63 -2.37 -35.75
C GLU A 385 -12.55 -3.90 -35.71
N HIS A 386 -11.98 -4.49 -34.66
CA HIS A 386 -11.76 -5.93 -34.59
C HIS A 386 -13.11 -6.70 -34.54
N PRO A 387 -13.27 -7.81 -35.30
CA PRO A 387 -14.55 -8.55 -35.35
C PRO A 387 -15.03 -9.08 -33.99
N SER A 388 -14.12 -9.27 -33.03
CA SER A 388 -14.46 -9.72 -31.67
C SER A 388 -14.78 -8.59 -30.70
N PHE A 389 -14.82 -7.32 -31.13
CA PHE A 389 -15.17 -6.18 -30.28
C PHE A 389 -16.53 -6.35 -29.57
N GLU A 390 -17.52 -6.91 -30.26
CA GLU A 390 -18.84 -7.19 -29.70
C GLU A 390 -18.83 -8.23 -28.55
N ARG A 391 -17.75 -9.02 -28.43
CA ARG A 391 -17.58 -10.05 -27.39
C ARG A 391 -16.95 -9.52 -26.11
N LEU A 392 -16.47 -8.27 -26.09
CA LEU A 392 -15.92 -7.68 -24.87
C LEU A 392 -16.98 -7.57 -23.78
N ARG A 393 -16.58 -7.81 -22.53
CA ARG A 393 -17.45 -7.64 -21.35
C ARG A 393 -17.82 -6.16 -21.20
N SER A 394 -18.96 -5.86 -20.57
CA SER A 394 -19.41 -4.48 -20.32
C SER A 394 -18.29 -3.62 -19.73
N LEU A 395 -17.61 -4.16 -18.71
CA LEU A 395 -16.52 -3.50 -18.01
C LEU A 395 -15.34 -3.13 -18.92
N ASP A 396 -14.91 -4.03 -19.83
CA ASP A 396 -13.77 -3.76 -20.71
C ASP A 396 -14.14 -2.71 -21.79
N VAL A 397 -15.38 -2.73 -22.29
CA VAL A 397 -15.88 -1.68 -23.22
C VAL A 397 -15.96 -0.33 -22.52
N MET A 398 -16.45 -0.32 -21.27
CA MET A 398 -16.52 0.88 -20.45
C MET A 398 -15.12 1.47 -20.22
N TYR A 399 -14.12 0.66 -19.84
CA TYR A 399 -12.76 1.15 -19.67
C TYR A 399 -12.13 1.65 -20.98
N LEU A 400 -12.38 0.99 -22.12
CA LEU A 400 -11.92 1.49 -23.42
C LEU A 400 -12.56 2.84 -23.78
N SER A 401 -13.85 3.02 -23.45
CA SER A 401 -14.57 4.30 -23.59
C SER A 401 -13.94 5.41 -22.73
N ILE A 402 -13.63 5.10 -21.46
CA ILE A 402 -12.95 6.02 -20.53
C ILE A 402 -11.56 6.40 -21.04
N LEU A 403 -10.74 5.42 -21.44
CA LEU A 403 -9.41 5.63 -22.02
C LEU A 403 -9.48 6.65 -23.18
N VAL A 404 -10.42 6.45 -24.10
CA VAL A 404 -10.58 7.27 -25.30
C VAL A 404 -11.06 8.69 -24.98
N ASP A 405 -11.73 8.92 -23.85
CA ASP A 405 -12.07 10.28 -23.39
C ASP A 405 -10.91 10.98 -22.71
N ILE A 406 -10.18 10.26 -21.85
CA ILE A 406 -8.98 10.77 -21.19
C ILE A 406 -7.94 11.19 -22.22
N MET A 407 -7.71 10.37 -23.25
CA MET A 407 -6.73 10.66 -24.30
C MET A 407 -7.11 11.83 -25.22
N GLU A 408 -8.39 12.20 -25.27
CA GLU A 408 -8.85 13.40 -25.99
C GLU A 408 -8.84 14.66 -25.13
N GLY A 409 -8.49 14.55 -23.85
CA GLY A 409 -8.50 15.68 -22.92
C GLY A 409 -9.89 16.02 -22.38
N ASN A 410 -10.89 15.15 -22.59
CA ASN A 410 -12.25 15.35 -22.05
C ASN A 410 -12.35 14.97 -20.56
N GLY A 411 -11.30 14.38 -19.99
CA GLY A 411 -11.31 13.80 -18.63
C GLY A 411 -12.11 12.50 -18.55
N PRO A 412 -12.17 11.86 -17.37
CA PRO A 412 -13.05 10.72 -17.16
C PRO A 412 -14.50 11.19 -17.28
N PRO A 413 -15.36 10.50 -18.05
CA PRO A 413 -16.76 10.89 -18.16
C PRO A 413 -17.46 10.81 -16.78
N PRO A 414 -18.51 11.64 -16.51
CA PRO A 414 -19.40 11.46 -15.36
C PRO A 414 -19.92 10.03 -15.34
N PRO A 415 -20.26 9.46 -14.15
CA PRO A 415 -20.22 8.02 -13.87
C PRO A 415 -20.61 7.23 -15.10
N ALA A 416 -19.59 6.62 -15.73
CA ALA A 416 -19.75 5.98 -17.02
C ALA A 416 -20.95 5.06 -16.92
N ARG A 417 -21.95 5.28 -17.79
CA ARG A 417 -23.12 4.43 -17.82
C ARG A 417 -22.61 3.02 -18.09
N ASP A 418 -22.75 2.11 -17.12
CA ASP A 418 -22.41 0.69 -17.26
C ASP A 418 -23.43 0.02 -18.18
N ASP A 419 -23.36 0.43 -19.45
CA ASP A 419 -24.22 0.05 -20.55
C ASP A 419 -23.30 -0.23 -21.73
N ALA A 420 -23.02 -1.52 -21.93
CA ALA A 420 -22.14 -1.98 -22.99
C ALA A 420 -22.63 -1.55 -24.38
N ALA A 421 -23.95 -1.55 -24.62
CA ALA A 421 -24.50 -1.19 -25.93
C ALA A 421 -24.28 0.30 -26.22
N TYR A 422 -24.51 1.16 -25.22
CA TYR A 422 -24.21 2.58 -25.32
C TYR A 422 -22.72 2.83 -25.61
N ASN A 423 -21.82 2.23 -24.83
CA ASN A 423 -20.38 2.45 -25.00
C ASN A 423 -19.85 1.90 -26.34
N ARG A 424 -20.34 0.75 -26.81
CA ARG A 424 -19.97 0.21 -28.14
C ARG A 424 -20.41 1.13 -29.26
N LYS A 425 -21.68 1.59 -29.25
CA LYS A 425 -22.20 2.52 -30.24
C LYS A 425 -21.37 3.81 -30.28
N ARG A 426 -21.11 4.39 -29.11
CA ARG A 426 -20.31 5.60 -28.96
C ARG A 426 -18.89 5.43 -29.52
N LEU A 427 -18.21 4.33 -29.20
CA LEU A 427 -16.87 4.03 -29.70
C LEU A 427 -16.88 3.87 -31.24
N ARG A 428 -17.85 3.15 -31.80
CA ARG A 428 -18.01 3.01 -33.26
C ARG A 428 -18.19 4.36 -33.96
N GLU A 429 -19.10 5.20 -33.46
CA GLU A 429 -19.33 6.55 -33.97
C GLU A 429 -18.05 7.40 -33.91
N LYS A 430 -17.32 7.32 -32.79
CA LYS A 430 -16.09 8.11 -32.55
C LYS A 430 -14.95 7.76 -33.52
N PHE A 431 -14.89 6.49 -33.95
CA PHE A 431 -13.89 6.00 -34.89
C PHE A 431 -14.41 5.79 -36.32
N ASN A 432 -15.65 6.19 -36.61
CA ASN A 432 -16.32 5.99 -37.91
C ASN A 432 -16.33 4.51 -38.37
N VAL A 433 -16.49 3.58 -37.43
CA VAL A 433 -16.58 2.14 -37.69
C VAL A 433 -18.05 1.78 -37.86
N LYS A 434 -18.39 1.14 -38.98
CA LYS A 434 -19.78 0.76 -39.30
C LYS A 434 -20.33 -0.32 -38.39
#